data_AF-A0A371CJ79-F1
#
_entry.id   AF-A0A371CJ79-F1
#
_cell.length_a   1.000
_cell.length_b   1.000
_cell.length_c   1.000
_cell.angle_alpha   90.00
_cell.angle_beta   90.00
_cell.angle_gamma   90.00
#
_symmetry.space_group_name_H-M   'P 1'
#
loop_
_entity.id
_entity.type
_entity.pdbx_description
1 polymer ?
#
loop_
_entity_poly.entity_id
_entity_poly.type
_entity_poly.pdbx_seq_one_letter_code
_entity_poly.pdbx_strand_id
1 'polypeptide(L)'
;MEHTDAAPPDQATERPMKRQASHSSATRDGVRPDLKRAAAADDQGYKTHGNMYSDGKNKKSRQRDRRRADNASKIRSGDRHKAEQVVTAADMTNPCSTKTGWSGMDYKRRPEAKQLTQDWLDRKIYKIMVDDYEFTLVRYERSPTLLLDRNGVAFAFRSNIPDWMTTPDENGRTWLDHFEEECMWYIDKCGPRKDADIEANNRGDHWYMVVGVDRQNKKSPDLTSFHKAHRQATDELLQKPCTARLIKFVSTTFETRFPSLAQRVSDCETKLREQDRGEHATPLFGKFYNYCINGPRKGVVDGVSTGPHVDGKNLALMMCAVFVWGKFDHTEKAWLVLWEAKLIIELPPGVLMYYPSSLFTHFNVDPSDLKIVTTSDGSRPTPENSSPLKGVPGRGSVVFFNQATMFQLAEKGSSVKDARARVISPVA
;
A
#
# COMPACT_ATOMS: atom_id res chain seq x y z
N MET A 1 6.54 -40.91 47.18
CA MET A 1 7.78 -41.41 46.54
C MET A 1 8.34 -40.23 45.75
N GLU A 2 8.99 -39.29 46.44
CA GLU A 2 10.45 -39.21 46.65
C GLU A 2 11.19 -39.01 45.31
N HIS A 3 11.61 -37.76 45.05
CA HIS A 3 13.02 -37.28 45.04
C HIS A 3 13.79 -37.77 43.80
N THR A 4 14.49 -36.95 43.00
CA THR A 4 15.65 -36.11 43.36
C THR A 4 16.04 -35.15 42.22
N ASP A 5 16.57 -33.97 42.59
CA ASP A 5 17.45 -33.12 41.79
C ASP A 5 18.74 -33.84 41.36
N ALA A 6 19.29 -33.47 40.19
CA ALA A 6 20.72 -33.55 39.90
C ALA A 6 21.13 -32.69 38.68
N ALA A 7 21.95 -31.67 38.92
CA ALA A 7 23.02 -31.21 38.02
C ALA A 7 24.34 -31.96 38.40
N PRO A 8 25.54 -31.73 37.83
CA PRO A 8 26.02 -31.02 36.63
C PRO A 8 26.96 -31.98 35.79
N PRO A 9 28.07 -31.64 35.04
CA PRO A 9 29.17 -30.69 35.35
C PRO A 9 29.68 -29.81 34.17
N ASP A 10 30.58 -28.91 34.57
CA ASP A 10 31.37 -27.91 33.86
C ASP A 10 32.65 -28.51 33.19
N GLN A 11 33.40 -27.68 32.44
CA GLN A 11 34.71 -27.87 31.72
C GLN A 11 34.59 -27.98 30.18
N ALA A 12 35.41 -27.37 29.33
CA ALA A 12 36.61 -26.55 29.46
C ALA A 12 36.78 -25.63 28.25
N THR A 13 37.55 -24.56 28.46
CA THR A 13 38.03 -23.55 27.53
C THR A 13 39.05 -24.09 26.52
N GLU A 14 38.93 -23.77 25.23
CA GLU A 14 40.07 -23.69 24.30
C GLU A 14 39.95 -22.51 23.32
N ARG A 15 41.01 -21.70 23.27
CA ARG A 15 41.29 -20.67 22.26
C ARG A 15 41.92 -21.32 21.03
N PRO A 16 41.85 -20.67 19.85
CA PRO A 16 42.96 -20.76 18.91
C PRO A 16 43.69 -19.43 18.71
N MET A 17 45.00 -19.60 18.53
CA MET A 17 46.07 -18.62 18.48
C MET A 17 46.07 -17.74 17.22
N LYS A 18 46.58 -16.53 17.43
CA LYS A 18 47.21 -15.66 16.43
C LYS A 18 48.31 -16.42 15.66
N ARG A 19 48.40 -16.16 14.35
CA ARG A 19 49.67 -16.23 13.59
C ARG A 19 50.01 -14.85 13.01
N GLN A 20 51.17 -14.33 13.44
CA GLN A 20 52.07 -13.41 12.72
C GLN A 20 52.62 -14.16 11.48
N ALA A 21 53.27 -13.59 10.45
CA ALA A 21 53.96 -12.33 10.15
C ALA A 21 53.89 -12.18 8.59
N SER A 22 54.22 -11.07 7.93
CA SER A 22 55.57 -10.52 7.84
C SER A 22 55.59 -9.13 7.18
N HIS A 23 56.58 -8.36 7.60
CA HIS A 23 57.02 -7.09 7.03
C HIS A 23 57.68 -7.24 5.66
N SER A 24 57.53 -6.22 4.81
CA SER A 24 58.69 -5.55 4.21
C SER A 24 58.38 -4.06 3.94
N SER A 25 59.19 -3.22 4.57
CA SER A 25 59.39 -1.78 4.36
C SER A 25 60.17 -1.52 3.08
N ALA A 26 59.94 -0.41 2.38
CA ALA A 26 60.84 0.76 2.22
C ALA A 26 60.54 1.36 0.82
N THR A 27 60.61 2.65 0.47
CA THR A 27 61.10 3.89 1.09
C THR A 27 60.63 5.08 0.22
N ARG A 28 60.33 6.20 0.89
CA ARG A 28 60.59 7.63 0.61
C ARG A 28 60.86 8.15 -0.83
N ASP A 29 60.16 9.23 -1.19
CA ASP A 29 60.68 10.61 -1.42
C ASP A 29 59.57 11.49 -2.06
N GLY A 30 59.15 12.62 -1.47
CA GLY A 30 59.65 13.99 -1.78
C GLY A 30 59.19 14.44 -3.17
N VAL A 31 58.30 15.41 -3.39
CA VAL A 31 58.55 16.87 -3.32
C VAL A 31 57.25 17.62 -3.70
N ARG A 32 56.89 18.69 -2.97
CA ARG A 32 56.16 19.90 -3.44
C ARG A 32 57.19 21.03 -3.41
N PRO A 33 57.16 22.06 -4.30
CA PRO A 33 56.12 23.10 -4.38
C PRO A 33 55.86 23.57 -5.85
N ASP A 34 54.94 24.48 -6.20
CA ASP A 34 55.12 25.92 -6.06
C ASP A 34 53.87 26.76 -6.42
N LEU A 35 53.81 27.95 -5.84
CA LEU A 35 52.74 28.94 -5.87
C LEU A 35 53.31 30.27 -6.42
N LYS A 36 52.51 30.97 -7.24
CA LYS A 36 52.54 32.43 -7.57
C LYS A 36 53.43 32.92 -8.72
N ARG A 37 52.75 33.50 -9.74
CA ARG A 37 52.87 34.87 -10.33
C ARG A 37 52.22 34.85 -11.72
N ALA A 38 51.56 35.87 -12.26
CA ALA A 38 51.28 37.25 -11.85
C ALA A 38 50.06 37.77 -12.63
N ALA A 39 49.43 38.80 -12.07
CA ALA A 39 48.33 39.58 -12.63
C ALA A 39 48.79 40.55 -13.74
N ALA A 40 47.89 40.93 -14.65
CA ALA A 40 47.46 42.32 -14.92
C ALA A 40 46.67 42.46 -16.24
N ALA A 41 45.52 43.16 -16.15
CA ALA A 41 44.88 44.10 -17.12
C ALA A 41 44.48 43.57 -18.53
N ASP A 42 43.33 43.88 -19.14
CA ASP A 42 42.27 44.86 -18.84
C ASP A 42 40.96 44.50 -19.57
N ASP A 43 39.86 44.88 -18.91
CA ASP A 43 38.63 45.51 -19.41
C ASP A 43 38.00 45.06 -20.75
N GLN A 44 36.92 44.26 -20.67
CA GLN A 44 35.66 44.53 -21.38
C GLN A 44 34.55 43.54 -20.96
N GLY A 45 33.49 44.07 -20.35
CA GLY A 45 32.13 43.53 -20.49
C GLY A 45 31.67 42.48 -19.49
N TYR A 46 30.96 42.94 -18.45
CA TYR A 46 30.13 42.13 -17.56
C TYR A 46 29.18 41.18 -18.31
N LYS A 47 29.29 39.87 -18.05
CA LYS A 47 28.19 38.90 -18.09
C LYS A 47 28.28 37.97 -16.88
N THR A 48 27.44 38.23 -15.89
CA THR A 48 27.20 37.39 -14.72
C THR A 48 26.93 35.94 -15.13
N HIS A 49 27.81 35.01 -14.74
CA HIS A 49 27.59 33.57 -14.86
C HIS A 49 26.61 33.11 -13.78
N GLY A 50 25.32 33.34 -14.03
CA GLY A 50 24.23 32.57 -13.43
C GLY A 50 23.97 31.32 -14.28
N ASN A 51 23.60 30.23 -13.60
CA ASN A 51 23.29 28.89 -14.14
C ASN A 51 24.47 28.04 -14.61
N MET A 52 25.02 27.25 -13.68
CA MET A 52 25.83 26.08 -14.01
C MET A 52 25.40 24.83 -13.23
N TYR A 53 24.09 24.62 -13.03
CA TYR A 53 23.53 23.32 -12.60
C TYR A 53 22.10 23.12 -13.12
N SER A 54 21.91 23.10 -14.44
CA SER A 54 20.69 22.54 -15.02
C SER A 54 20.87 22.16 -16.48
N ASP A 55 21.59 21.08 -16.78
CA ASP A 55 21.24 20.28 -17.97
C ASP A 55 21.92 18.91 -17.94
N GLY A 56 21.17 17.94 -17.43
CA GLY A 56 21.53 16.52 -17.48
C GLY A 56 20.31 15.60 -17.58
N LYS A 57 19.13 16.11 -17.98
CA LYS A 57 18.00 15.22 -18.32
C LYS A 57 18.17 14.75 -19.76
N ASN A 58 18.70 13.55 -19.91
CA ASN A 58 18.93 12.86 -21.17
C ASN A 58 17.70 12.96 -22.10
N LYS A 59 17.88 13.14 -23.42
CA LYS A 59 16.80 13.43 -24.41
C LYS A 59 15.62 12.44 -24.31
N LYS A 60 15.92 11.19 -23.95
CA LYS A 60 14.95 10.11 -23.67
C LYS A 60 14.05 10.37 -22.44
N SER A 61 14.57 10.97 -21.38
CA SER A 61 13.80 11.34 -20.17
C SER A 61 12.82 12.48 -20.47
N ARG A 62 13.26 13.53 -21.16
CA ARG A 62 12.37 14.63 -21.59
C ARG A 62 11.23 14.13 -22.50
N GLN A 63 11.50 13.16 -23.38
CA GLN A 63 10.47 12.56 -24.23
C GLN A 63 9.47 11.71 -23.42
N ARG A 64 9.94 10.96 -22.41
CA ARG A 64 9.09 10.18 -21.51
C ARG A 64 8.17 11.08 -20.68
N ASP A 65 8.71 12.17 -20.14
CA ASP A 65 7.95 13.14 -19.34
C ASP A 65 6.86 13.83 -20.18
N ARG A 66 7.19 14.24 -21.41
CA ARG A 66 6.21 14.81 -22.36
C ARG A 66 5.10 13.81 -22.72
N ARG A 67 5.46 12.56 -23.03
CA ARG A 67 4.46 11.50 -23.31
C ARG A 67 3.57 11.21 -22.11
N ARG A 68 4.11 11.25 -20.89
CA ARG A 68 3.35 11.07 -19.66
C ARG A 68 2.38 12.24 -19.42
N ALA A 69 2.83 13.47 -19.62
CA ALA A 69 1.99 14.66 -19.51
C ALA A 69 0.87 14.67 -20.57
N ASP A 70 1.19 14.32 -21.82
CA ASP A 70 0.22 14.17 -22.91
C ASP A 70 -0.81 13.07 -22.63
N ASN A 71 -0.37 11.89 -22.19
CA ASN A 71 -1.30 10.82 -21.78
C ASN A 71 -2.18 11.22 -20.60
N ALA A 72 -1.63 11.89 -19.59
CA ALA A 72 -2.41 12.41 -18.47
C ALA A 72 -3.44 13.44 -18.93
N SER A 73 -3.07 14.31 -19.89
CA SER A 73 -3.99 15.27 -20.50
C SER A 73 -5.11 14.58 -21.26
N LYS A 74 -4.78 13.59 -22.11
CA LYS A 74 -5.75 12.80 -22.88
C LYS A 74 -6.68 11.95 -22.02
N ILE A 75 -6.22 11.52 -20.86
CA ILE A 75 -7.07 10.81 -19.89
C ILE A 75 -8.02 11.79 -19.20
N ARG A 76 -7.53 12.97 -18.81
CA ARG A 76 -8.37 14.02 -18.23
C ARG A 76 -9.43 14.52 -19.22
N SER A 77 -9.09 14.65 -20.50
CA SER A 77 -10.05 15.03 -21.55
C SER A 77 -10.95 13.86 -21.99
N GLY A 78 -10.68 12.63 -21.56
CA GLY A 78 -11.42 11.44 -21.99
C GLY A 78 -11.07 10.94 -23.40
N ASP A 79 -10.05 11.51 -24.04
CA ASP A 79 -9.56 11.12 -25.37
C ASP A 79 -8.83 9.77 -25.37
N ARG A 80 -8.39 9.28 -24.20
CA ARG A 80 -7.72 7.98 -24.04
C ARG A 80 -8.08 7.32 -22.72
N HIS A 81 -8.22 6.00 -22.70
CA HIS A 81 -8.60 5.22 -21.52
C HIS A 81 -9.90 5.72 -20.87
N LYS A 82 -10.96 5.91 -21.67
CA LYS A 82 -12.28 6.29 -21.18
C LYS A 82 -12.70 5.41 -20.01
N ALA A 83 -13.23 6.03 -18.99
CA ALA A 83 -13.83 5.39 -17.83
C ALA A 83 -15.22 5.98 -17.63
N GLU A 84 -16.17 5.13 -17.28
CA GLU A 84 -17.48 5.59 -16.85
C GLU A 84 -17.34 6.46 -15.61
N GLN A 85 -18.08 7.56 -15.56
CA GLN A 85 -18.01 8.48 -14.44
C GLN A 85 -19.27 8.32 -13.59
N VAL A 86 -19.07 8.12 -12.29
CA VAL A 86 -20.16 8.10 -11.31
C VAL A 86 -19.90 9.24 -10.34
N VAL A 87 -20.82 10.20 -10.30
CA VAL A 87 -20.83 11.29 -9.31
C VAL A 87 -21.53 10.78 -8.06
N THR A 88 -20.97 11.11 -6.90
CA THR A 88 -21.32 10.49 -5.62
C THR A 88 -21.63 11.56 -4.56
N ALA A 89 -22.14 11.13 -3.40
CA ALA A 89 -22.40 12.03 -2.28
C ALA A 89 -21.13 12.49 -1.55
N ALA A 90 -19.96 11.94 -1.89
CA ALA A 90 -18.70 12.28 -1.25
C ALA A 90 -18.38 13.78 -1.33
N ASP A 91 -17.73 14.31 -0.29
CA ASP A 91 -17.17 15.66 -0.29
C ASP A 91 -15.68 15.62 0.02
N MET A 92 -14.86 15.72 -1.02
CA MET A 92 -13.40 15.73 -0.85
C MET A 92 -12.86 17.09 -0.41
N THR A 93 -13.70 18.13 -0.35
CA THR A 93 -13.32 19.44 0.20
C THR A 93 -13.37 19.47 1.72
N ASN A 94 -14.22 18.64 2.34
CA ASN A 94 -14.34 18.48 3.79
C ASN A 94 -14.23 17.01 4.23
N PRO A 95 -13.11 16.32 3.97
CA PRO A 95 -13.00 14.89 4.23
C PRO A 95 -12.89 14.59 5.72
N CYS A 96 -13.31 13.37 6.12
CA CYS A 96 -13.20 12.85 7.49
C CYS A 96 -11.74 12.56 7.90
N SER A 97 -10.96 13.62 8.09
CA SER A 97 -9.55 13.58 8.44
C SER A 97 -9.28 14.07 9.88
N THR A 98 -8.08 13.83 10.38
CA THR A 98 -7.61 14.47 11.61
C THR A 98 -7.44 15.97 11.42
N LYS A 99 -7.41 16.74 12.51
CA LYS A 99 -7.14 18.20 12.49
C LYS A 99 -5.88 18.59 11.70
N THR A 100 -4.91 17.68 11.61
CA THR A 100 -3.64 17.92 10.91
C THR A 100 -3.70 17.64 9.41
N GLY A 101 -4.76 17.00 8.93
CA GLY A 101 -4.96 16.62 7.52
C GLY A 101 -4.07 15.47 7.02
N TRP A 102 -3.21 14.89 7.85
CA TRP A 102 -2.28 13.84 7.41
C TRP A 102 -2.90 12.46 7.30
N SER A 103 -3.91 12.19 8.12
CA SER A 103 -4.50 10.87 8.23
C SER A 103 -5.99 10.99 8.51
N GLY A 104 -6.68 9.87 8.31
CA GLY A 104 -8.09 9.71 8.61
C GLY A 104 -8.47 9.90 10.07
N MET A 105 -9.72 10.30 10.32
CA MET A 105 -10.29 10.16 11.65
C MET A 105 -10.45 8.67 12.00
N ASP A 106 -9.92 8.27 13.15
CA ASP A 106 -10.05 6.91 13.68
C ASP A 106 -11.52 6.48 13.72
N TYR A 107 -11.78 5.24 13.26
CA TYR A 107 -13.13 4.69 13.20
C TYR A 107 -13.86 4.77 14.55
N LYS A 108 -13.18 4.45 15.66
CA LYS A 108 -13.78 4.48 17.02
C LYS A 108 -14.22 5.88 17.45
N ARG A 109 -13.74 6.92 16.76
CA ARG A 109 -14.08 8.32 17.03
C ARG A 109 -15.20 8.84 16.11
N ARG A 110 -15.65 8.05 15.15
CA ARG A 110 -16.79 8.41 14.28
C ARG A 110 -18.10 8.19 15.04
N PRO A 111 -19.06 9.14 14.99
CA PRO A 111 -20.30 9.06 15.77
C PRO A 111 -21.10 7.77 15.57
N GLU A 112 -21.16 7.28 14.33
CA GLU A 112 -21.98 6.13 13.94
C GLU A 112 -21.30 4.77 14.10
N ALA A 113 -20.03 4.73 14.52
CA ALA A 113 -19.20 3.53 14.45
C ALA A 113 -19.77 2.32 15.20
N LYS A 114 -20.34 2.52 16.39
CA LYS A 114 -20.92 1.41 17.15
C LYS A 114 -22.15 0.84 16.46
N GLN A 115 -23.06 1.71 16.03
CA GLN A 115 -24.31 1.32 15.38
C GLN A 115 -24.03 0.63 14.04
N LEU A 116 -23.15 1.22 13.23
CA LEU A 116 -22.75 0.66 11.94
C LEU A 116 -22.11 -0.72 12.07
N THR A 117 -21.24 -0.93 13.07
CA THR A 117 -20.67 -2.26 13.34
C THR A 117 -21.75 -3.25 13.75
N GLN A 118 -22.71 -2.85 14.59
CA GLN A 118 -23.79 -3.74 15.00
C GLN A 118 -24.71 -4.12 13.83
N ASP A 119 -25.11 -3.15 13.01
CA ASP A 119 -25.97 -3.40 11.85
C ASP A 119 -25.28 -4.30 10.80
N TRP A 120 -23.95 -4.19 10.70
CA TRP A 120 -23.15 -5.10 9.88
C TRP A 120 -23.12 -6.52 10.45
N LEU A 121 -22.88 -6.68 11.75
CA LEU A 121 -22.89 -7.99 12.42
C LEU A 121 -24.27 -8.66 12.34
N ASP A 122 -25.34 -7.87 12.46
CA ASP A 122 -26.72 -8.33 12.35
C ASP A 122 -27.16 -8.64 10.92
N ARG A 123 -26.30 -8.39 9.91
CA ARG A 123 -26.60 -8.47 8.46
C ARG A 123 -27.75 -7.57 7.99
N LYS A 124 -28.08 -6.51 8.75
CA LYS A 124 -29.12 -5.53 8.40
C LYS A 124 -28.61 -4.42 7.50
N ILE A 125 -27.29 -4.18 7.51
CA ILE A 125 -26.69 -2.98 6.93
C ILE A 125 -26.93 -2.83 5.43
N TYR A 126 -26.99 -3.92 4.66
CA TYR A 126 -27.26 -3.82 3.22
C TYR A 126 -28.63 -3.22 2.95
N LYS A 127 -29.65 -3.71 3.65
CA LYS A 127 -31.01 -3.20 3.57
C LYS A 127 -31.07 -1.73 3.98
N ILE A 128 -30.45 -1.36 5.10
CA ILE A 128 -30.38 0.04 5.57
C ILE A 128 -29.75 0.94 4.51
N MET A 129 -28.63 0.53 3.92
CA MET A 129 -27.96 1.32 2.89
C MET A 129 -28.83 1.54 1.65
N VAL A 130 -29.55 0.52 1.19
CA VAL A 130 -30.36 0.58 -0.04
C VAL A 130 -31.71 1.26 0.21
N ASP A 131 -32.43 0.84 1.24
CA ASP A 131 -33.82 1.24 1.49
C ASP A 131 -33.91 2.58 2.24
N ASP A 132 -33.01 2.82 3.21
CA ASP A 132 -33.13 3.97 4.11
C ASP A 132 -32.16 5.11 3.74
N TYR A 133 -30.98 4.80 3.21
CA TYR A 133 -29.92 5.77 2.93
C TYR A 133 -29.65 6.04 1.44
N GLU A 134 -30.32 5.30 0.54
CA GLU A 134 -30.23 5.45 -0.91
C GLU A 134 -28.79 5.38 -1.44
N PHE A 135 -28.04 4.37 -1.00
CA PHE A 135 -26.69 4.14 -1.51
C PHE A 135 -26.71 3.80 -3.00
N THR A 136 -25.75 4.38 -3.74
CA THR A 136 -25.57 4.10 -5.16
C THR A 136 -24.86 2.77 -5.35
N LEU A 137 -25.50 1.86 -6.09
CA LEU A 137 -24.92 0.58 -6.50
C LEU A 137 -24.06 0.78 -7.76
N VAL A 138 -22.78 0.40 -7.69
CA VAL A 138 -21.84 0.47 -8.80
C VAL A 138 -21.46 -0.96 -9.22
N ARG A 139 -22.29 -1.55 -10.08
CA ARG A 139 -22.06 -2.89 -10.65
C ARG A 139 -20.85 -2.91 -11.58
N TYR A 140 -20.27 -4.08 -11.78
CA TYR A 140 -19.15 -4.26 -12.69
C TYR A 140 -19.63 -4.57 -14.12
N GLU A 141 -19.54 -3.57 -15.00
CA GLU A 141 -20.01 -3.69 -16.39
C GLU A 141 -18.85 -3.88 -17.39
N ARG A 142 -17.74 -4.49 -16.93
CA ARG A 142 -16.50 -4.73 -17.73
C ARG A 142 -15.81 -3.47 -18.26
N SER A 143 -16.27 -2.30 -17.86
CA SER A 143 -15.65 -1.00 -18.11
C SER A 143 -14.91 -0.49 -16.87
N PRO A 144 -13.82 0.28 -17.04
CA PRO A 144 -13.23 0.99 -15.91
C PRO A 144 -14.15 2.12 -15.44
N THR A 145 -14.20 2.37 -14.14
CA THR A 145 -15.08 3.37 -13.52
C THR A 145 -14.26 4.39 -12.74
N LEU A 146 -14.52 5.68 -12.96
CA LEU A 146 -13.97 6.80 -12.22
C LEU A 146 -15.06 7.36 -11.30
N LEU A 147 -14.76 7.45 -10.00
CA LEU A 147 -15.69 7.97 -9.01
C LEU A 147 -15.34 9.41 -8.69
N LEU A 148 -16.34 10.28 -8.81
CA LEU A 148 -16.25 11.71 -8.60
C LEU A 148 -17.01 12.11 -7.34
N ASP A 149 -16.45 13.03 -6.58
CA ASP A 149 -17.17 13.67 -5.48
C ASP A 149 -18.24 14.62 -6.03
N ARG A 150 -19.07 15.19 -5.15
CA ARG A 150 -20.14 16.12 -5.55
C ARG A 150 -19.66 17.39 -6.26
N ASN A 151 -18.36 17.69 -6.21
CA ASN A 151 -17.73 18.83 -6.85
C ASN A 151 -16.97 18.46 -8.14
N GLY A 152 -17.07 17.20 -8.60
CA GLY A 152 -16.36 16.70 -9.78
C GLY A 152 -14.90 16.31 -9.54
N VAL A 153 -14.44 16.23 -8.29
CA VAL A 153 -13.09 15.78 -7.94
C VAL A 153 -13.02 14.26 -8.00
N ALA A 154 -12.15 13.74 -8.87
CA ALA A 154 -11.90 12.31 -8.94
C ALA A 154 -11.18 11.80 -7.68
N PHE A 155 -11.85 10.94 -6.92
CA PHE A 155 -11.32 10.41 -5.65
C PHE A 155 -11.11 8.90 -5.65
N ALA A 156 -11.67 8.17 -6.61
CA ALA A 156 -11.50 6.73 -6.69
C ALA A 156 -11.58 6.23 -8.14
N PHE A 157 -10.99 5.06 -8.39
CA PHE A 157 -10.93 4.45 -9.72
C PHE A 157 -10.97 2.93 -9.62
N ARG A 158 -11.89 2.29 -10.33
CA ARG A 158 -11.96 0.84 -10.53
C ARG A 158 -11.49 0.51 -11.95
N SER A 159 -10.55 -0.41 -12.09
CA SER A 159 -10.11 -0.88 -13.42
C SER A 159 -11.12 -1.84 -14.04
N ASN A 160 -11.01 -2.05 -15.34
CA ASN A 160 -11.47 -3.30 -15.95
C ASN A 160 -10.51 -4.44 -15.57
N ILE A 161 -10.87 -5.67 -15.92
CA ILE A 161 -9.99 -6.84 -15.85
C ILE A 161 -9.29 -6.99 -17.20
N PRO A 162 -7.96 -6.82 -17.28
CA PRO A 162 -7.23 -7.03 -18.53
C PRO A 162 -7.22 -8.50 -18.95
N ASP A 163 -7.31 -8.77 -20.26
CA ASP A 163 -7.36 -10.14 -20.81
C ASP A 163 -6.23 -11.04 -20.32
N TRP A 164 -5.01 -10.49 -20.17
CA TRP A 164 -3.86 -11.26 -19.69
C TRP A 164 -4.04 -11.87 -18.29
N MET A 165 -5.01 -11.39 -17.51
CA MET A 165 -5.36 -11.96 -16.21
C MET A 165 -6.19 -13.24 -16.34
N THR A 166 -7.01 -13.33 -17.40
CA THR A 166 -8.06 -14.35 -17.57
C THR A 166 -7.86 -15.25 -18.78
N THR A 167 -6.96 -14.90 -19.71
CA THR A 167 -6.61 -15.76 -20.84
C THR A 167 -5.90 -17.02 -20.31
N PRO A 168 -6.40 -18.22 -20.60
CA PRO A 168 -5.75 -19.46 -20.20
C PRO A 168 -4.42 -19.67 -20.91
N ASP A 169 -3.46 -20.27 -20.21
CA ASP A 169 -2.23 -20.82 -20.76
C ASP A 169 -2.45 -22.20 -21.39
N GLU A 170 -1.36 -22.86 -21.81
CA GLU A 170 -1.38 -24.19 -22.43
C GLU A 170 -1.96 -25.30 -21.52
N ASN A 171 -1.98 -25.07 -20.20
CA ASN A 171 -2.53 -25.99 -19.21
C ASN A 171 -3.97 -25.61 -18.81
N GLY A 172 -4.59 -24.65 -19.50
CA GLY A 172 -5.94 -24.17 -19.21
C GLY A 172 -6.02 -23.28 -17.96
N ARG A 173 -4.88 -22.81 -17.44
CA ARG A 173 -4.81 -21.99 -16.23
C ARG A 173 -4.61 -20.52 -16.57
N THR A 174 -5.19 -19.64 -15.78
CA THR A 174 -5.09 -18.20 -15.97
C THR A 174 -4.01 -17.59 -15.08
N TRP A 175 -3.60 -16.36 -15.38
CA TRP A 175 -2.70 -15.63 -14.48
C TRP A 175 -3.30 -15.43 -13.08
N LEU A 176 -4.63 -15.30 -12.96
CA LEU A 176 -5.30 -15.20 -11.65
C LEU A 176 -5.12 -16.49 -10.83
N ASP A 177 -5.19 -17.66 -11.46
CA ASP A 177 -4.92 -18.94 -10.78
C ASP A 177 -3.48 -18.98 -10.25
N HIS A 178 -2.51 -18.58 -11.09
CA HIS A 178 -1.09 -18.54 -10.70
C HIS A 178 -0.82 -17.50 -9.60
N PHE A 179 -1.52 -16.36 -9.63
CA PHE A 179 -1.38 -15.32 -8.60
C PHE A 179 -1.99 -15.73 -7.26
N GLU A 180 -3.12 -16.44 -7.27
CA GLU A 180 -3.70 -17.07 -6.08
C GLU A 180 -2.69 -18.04 -5.44
N GLU A 181 -2.02 -18.87 -6.23
CA GLU A 181 -0.99 -19.77 -5.74
C GLU A 181 0.22 -19.04 -5.15
N GLU A 182 0.69 -17.95 -5.76
CA GLU A 182 1.76 -17.12 -5.17
C GLU A 182 1.35 -16.53 -3.82
N CYS A 183 0.10 -16.08 -3.69
CA CYS A 183 -0.44 -15.55 -2.43
C CYS A 183 -0.52 -16.64 -1.36
N MET A 184 -1.08 -17.81 -1.70
CA MET A 184 -1.21 -18.94 -0.78
C MET A 184 0.15 -19.50 -0.38
N TRP A 185 1.07 -19.63 -1.33
CA TRP A 185 2.46 -19.99 -1.05
C TRP A 185 3.09 -19.04 -0.04
N TYR A 186 2.87 -17.72 -0.17
CA TYR A 186 3.43 -16.75 0.76
C TYR A 186 2.77 -16.79 2.15
N ILE A 187 1.45 -16.99 2.21
CA ILE A 187 0.71 -17.23 3.46
C ILE A 187 1.32 -18.41 4.21
N ASP A 188 1.44 -19.55 3.53
CA ASP A 188 1.94 -20.79 4.12
C ASP A 188 3.41 -20.67 4.53
N LYS A 189 4.24 -20.01 3.70
CA LYS A 189 5.66 -19.78 3.96
C LYS A 189 5.88 -18.86 5.17
N CYS A 190 5.00 -17.87 5.38
CA CYS A 190 5.09 -16.99 6.55
C CYS A 190 4.58 -17.66 7.84
N GLY A 191 3.67 -18.62 7.71
CA GLY A 191 3.10 -19.32 8.86
C GLY A 191 2.15 -18.46 9.70
N PRO A 192 1.74 -18.96 10.89
CA PRO A 192 0.71 -18.33 11.71
C PRO A 192 1.18 -16.99 12.31
N ARG A 193 0.21 -16.12 12.61
CA ARG A 193 0.45 -14.89 13.37
C ARG A 193 0.31 -15.13 14.87
N LYS A 194 0.82 -14.20 15.66
CA LYS A 194 0.56 -14.16 17.10
C LYS A 194 -0.93 -13.86 17.31
N ASP A 195 -1.56 -14.51 18.29
CA ASP A 195 -2.98 -14.30 18.56
C ASP A 195 -3.28 -12.84 18.91
N ALA A 196 -2.41 -12.19 19.67
CA ALA A 196 -2.54 -10.75 19.98
C ALA A 196 -2.53 -9.85 18.73
N ASP A 197 -1.84 -10.23 17.65
CA ASP A 197 -1.88 -9.49 16.39
C ASP A 197 -3.27 -9.64 15.74
N ILE A 198 -3.84 -10.85 15.78
CA ILE A 198 -5.18 -11.13 15.24
C ILE A 198 -6.28 -10.46 16.05
N GLU A 199 -6.22 -10.51 17.39
CA GLU A 199 -7.16 -9.82 18.27
C GLU A 199 -7.14 -8.30 18.06
N ALA A 200 -5.98 -7.74 17.69
CA ALA A 200 -5.84 -6.33 17.35
C ALA A 200 -6.34 -6.00 15.93
N ASN A 201 -6.62 -6.98 15.08
CA ASN A 201 -7.09 -6.76 13.72
C ASN A 201 -8.57 -6.40 13.69
N ASN A 202 -8.86 -5.10 13.66
CA ASN A 202 -10.21 -4.57 13.54
C ASN A 202 -10.89 -4.84 12.18
N ARG A 203 -10.22 -5.52 11.24
CA ARG A 203 -10.76 -5.84 9.91
C ARG A 203 -11.40 -7.22 9.82
N GLY A 204 -11.13 -8.12 10.77
CA GLY A 204 -11.67 -9.49 10.82
C GLY A 204 -10.61 -10.58 11.00
N ASP A 205 -11.05 -11.84 10.97
CA ASP A 205 -10.23 -12.99 11.41
C ASP A 205 -9.29 -13.58 10.33
N HIS A 206 -9.18 -12.90 9.18
CA HIS A 206 -8.34 -13.33 8.05
C HIS A 206 -6.86 -13.05 8.30
N TRP A 207 -5.99 -13.78 7.59
CA TRP A 207 -4.57 -13.46 7.59
C TRP A 207 -4.31 -12.16 6.86
N TYR A 208 -3.43 -11.33 7.41
CA TYR A 208 -2.93 -10.11 6.78
C TYR A 208 -1.40 -10.09 6.86
N MET A 209 -0.71 -9.84 5.75
CA MET A 209 0.76 -9.88 5.65
C MET A 209 1.32 -8.55 5.23
N VAL A 210 1.35 -7.61 6.18
CA VAL A 210 1.85 -6.24 5.94
C VAL A 210 3.37 -6.22 5.87
N VAL A 211 3.89 -6.09 4.66
CA VAL A 211 5.30 -5.88 4.36
C VAL A 211 5.57 -4.48 3.82
N GLY A 212 6.82 -4.05 3.94
CA GLY A 212 7.29 -2.79 3.39
C GLY A 212 7.97 -1.92 4.42
N VAL A 213 8.01 -0.62 4.17
CA VAL A 213 8.64 0.37 5.04
C VAL A 213 7.56 1.16 5.78
N ASP A 214 7.76 1.38 7.07
CA ASP A 214 6.93 2.28 7.86
C ASP A 214 7.75 3.20 8.78
N ARG A 215 7.06 4.16 9.40
CA ARG A 215 7.62 5.00 10.48
C ARG A 215 6.68 5.15 11.67
N GLN A 216 5.49 4.53 11.66
CA GLN A 216 4.41 4.86 12.60
C GLN A 216 4.85 4.76 14.06
N ASN A 217 5.63 3.73 14.39
CA ASN A 217 6.03 3.41 15.76
C ASN A 217 7.55 3.57 15.95
N LYS A 218 8.23 4.28 15.03
CA LYS A 218 9.69 4.28 14.90
C LYS A 218 10.24 5.70 14.78
N LYS A 219 11.54 5.88 15.07
CA LYS A 219 12.23 7.17 14.89
C LYS A 219 12.53 7.44 13.41
N SER A 220 13.01 6.43 12.68
CA SER A 220 13.35 6.53 11.26
C SER A 220 12.56 5.51 10.43
N PRO A 221 12.37 5.75 9.12
CA PRO A 221 11.81 4.76 8.21
C PRO A 221 12.56 3.43 8.29
N ASP A 222 11.81 2.33 8.39
CA ASP A 222 12.38 1.00 8.54
C ASP A 222 11.35 -0.06 8.15
N LEU A 223 11.81 -1.26 7.80
CA LEU A 223 10.95 -2.39 7.46
C LEU A 223 9.95 -2.71 8.58
N THR A 224 8.70 -3.04 8.21
CA THR A 224 7.69 -3.51 9.18
C THR A 224 8.23 -4.71 9.96
N SER A 225 7.79 -4.88 11.21
CA SER A 225 8.27 -6.02 12.03
C SER A 225 7.99 -7.37 11.33
N PHE A 226 6.88 -7.47 10.62
CA PHE A 226 6.55 -8.65 9.83
C PHE A 226 7.49 -8.83 8.63
N HIS A 227 7.78 -7.79 7.86
CA HIS A 227 8.75 -7.89 6.77
C HIS A 227 10.09 -8.41 7.29
N LYS A 228 10.59 -7.88 8.42
CA LYS A 228 11.85 -8.35 9.01
C LYS A 228 11.81 -9.82 9.41
N ALA A 229 10.73 -10.26 10.05
CA ALA A 229 10.55 -11.64 10.47
C ALA A 229 10.48 -12.63 9.28
N HIS A 230 10.01 -12.17 8.11
CA HIS A 230 9.81 -12.99 6.92
C HIS A 230 10.57 -12.44 5.72
N ARG A 231 11.78 -11.90 5.93
CA ARG A 231 12.55 -11.20 4.90
C ARG A 231 12.84 -12.11 3.70
N GLN A 232 13.32 -13.33 3.94
CA GLN A 232 13.61 -14.29 2.87
C GLN A 232 12.35 -14.62 2.05
N ALA A 233 11.23 -14.96 2.71
CA ALA A 233 9.98 -15.25 2.03
C ALA A 233 9.47 -14.05 1.20
N THR A 234 9.69 -12.83 1.71
CA THR A 234 9.31 -11.59 1.03
C THR A 234 10.20 -11.30 -0.17
N ASP A 235 11.51 -11.51 -0.04
CA ASP A 235 12.47 -11.40 -1.14
C ASP A 235 12.12 -12.39 -2.26
N GLU A 236 11.79 -13.65 -1.91
CA GLU A 236 11.34 -14.68 -2.84
C GLU A 236 9.99 -14.32 -3.50
N LEU A 237 9.01 -13.82 -2.74
CA LEU A 237 7.71 -13.35 -3.26
C LEU A 237 7.89 -12.27 -4.32
N LEU A 238 8.78 -11.29 -4.07
CA LEU A 238 9.02 -10.18 -4.99
C LEU A 238 9.68 -10.61 -6.31
N GLN A 239 10.29 -11.78 -6.36
CA GLN A 239 10.80 -12.39 -7.60
C GLN A 239 9.75 -13.22 -8.34
N LYS A 240 8.58 -13.47 -7.73
CA LYS A 240 7.52 -14.25 -8.38
C LYS A 240 6.90 -13.46 -9.54
N PRO A 241 6.64 -14.12 -10.69
CA PRO A 241 6.27 -13.43 -11.92
C PRO A 241 4.91 -12.70 -11.82
N CYS A 242 3.93 -13.27 -11.12
CA CYS A 242 2.62 -12.63 -11.01
C CYS A 242 2.70 -11.43 -10.08
N THR A 243 3.31 -11.57 -8.90
CA THR A 243 3.51 -10.48 -7.95
C THR A 243 4.26 -9.31 -8.58
N ALA A 244 5.37 -9.56 -9.27
CA ALA A 244 6.13 -8.52 -9.97
C ALA A 244 5.29 -7.81 -11.06
N ARG A 245 4.50 -8.57 -11.84
CA ARG A 245 3.61 -8.01 -12.86
C ARG A 245 2.48 -7.18 -12.25
N LEU A 246 1.90 -7.62 -11.13
CA LEU A 246 0.86 -6.87 -10.41
C LEU A 246 1.41 -5.55 -9.88
N ILE A 247 2.58 -5.55 -9.21
CA ILE A 247 3.23 -4.32 -8.72
C ILE A 247 3.40 -3.31 -9.87
N LYS A 248 3.85 -3.78 -11.04
CA LYS A 248 4.00 -2.93 -12.23
C LYS A 248 2.65 -2.41 -12.74
N PHE A 249 1.61 -3.25 -12.80
CA PHE A 249 0.27 -2.88 -13.22
C PHE A 249 -0.35 -1.81 -12.30
N VAL A 250 -0.26 -2.02 -10.98
CA VAL A 250 -0.74 -1.08 -9.97
C VAL A 250 0.04 0.24 -10.02
N SER A 251 1.37 0.19 -10.13
CA SER A 251 2.16 1.41 -10.24
C SER A 251 1.81 2.19 -11.52
N THR A 252 1.74 1.51 -12.67
CA THR A 252 1.49 2.18 -13.97
C THR A 252 0.09 2.78 -14.01
N THR A 253 -0.92 2.07 -13.49
CA THR A 253 -2.29 2.58 -13.43
C THR A 253 -2.38 3.80 -12.52
N PHE A 254 -1.70 3.78 -11.37
CA PHE A 254 -1.65 4.93 -10.46
C PHE A 254 -0.98 6.16 -11.10
N GLU A 255 0.16 5.97 -11.78
CA GLU A 255 0.85 7.04 -12.50
C GLU A 255 0.02 7.67 -13.62
N THR A 256 -0.89 6.88 -14.19
CA THR A 256 -1.73 7.21 -15.33
C THR A 256 -3.01 7.92 -14.89
N ARG A 257 -3.67 7.42 -13.84
CA ARG A 257 -4.95 7.95 -13.33
C ARG A 257 -4.78 9.08 -12.31
N PHE A 258 -3.70 9.05 -11.52
CA PHE A 258 -3.45 10.00 -10.45
C PHE A 258 -2.03 10.57 -10.53
N PRO A 259 -1.65 11.23 -11.65
CA PRO A 259 -0.28 11.66 -11.90
C PRO A 259 0.27 12.60 -10.82
N SER A 260 -0.56 13.50 -10.29
CA SER A 260 -0.15 14.43 -9.21
C SER A 260 0.15 13.69 -7.90
N LEU A 261 -0.63 12.65 -7.56
CA LEU A 261 -0.36 11.83 -6.38
C LEU A 261 0.89 10.96 -6.58
N ALA A 262 1.08 10.41 -7.78
CA ALA A 262 2.31 9.70 -8.13
C ALA A 262 3.56 10.60 -8.08
N GLN A 263 3.43 11.89 -8.44
CA GLN A 263 4.50 12.86 -8.29
C GLN A 263 4.80 13.12 -6.81
N ARG A 264 3.77 13.27 -5.96
CA ARG A 264 3.95 13.43 -4.52
C ARG A 264 4.75 12.27 -3.89
N VAL A 265 4.54 11.03 -4.35
CA VAL A 265 5.35 9.88 -3.90
C VAL A 265 6.83 10.05 -4.29
N SER A 266 7.09 10.51 -5.53
CA SER A 266 8.46 10.76 -6.00
C SER A 266 9.14 11.92 -5.28
N ASP A 267 8.39 12.97 -4.92
CA ASP A 267 8.92 14.08 -4.13
C ASP A 267 9.25 13.62 -2.71
N CYS A 268 8.39 12.79 -2.11
CA CYS A 268 8.62 12.14 -0.82
C CYS A 268 9.90 11.29 -0.83
N GLU A 269 10.05 10.40 -1.82
CA GLU A 269 11.27 9.61 -2.02
C GLU A 269 12.51 10.51 -2.11
N THR A 270 12.48 11.54 -2.96
CA THR A 270 13.59 12.47 -3.15
C THR A 270 14.00 13.12 -1.83
N LYS A 271 13.03 13.61 -1.05
CA LYS A 271 13.28 14.22 0.25
C LYS A 271 13.82 13.24 1.28
N LEU A 272 13.35 12.00 1.30
CA LEU A 272 13.89 10.99 2.19
C LEU A 272 15.33 10.60 1.80
N ARG A 273 15.67 10.58 0.51
CA ARG A 273 17.07 10.39 0.06
C ARG A 273 17.97 11.55 0.46
N GLU A 274 17.51 12.79 0.29
CA GLU A 274 18.25 14.00 0.74
C GLU A 274 18.52 13.98 2.26
N GLN A 275 17.63 13.38 3.04
CA GLN A 275 17.77 13.22 4.49
C GLN A 275 18.57 11.97 4.91
N ASP A 276 19.26 11.32 3.97
CA ASP A 276 20.06 10.11 4.21
C ASP A 276 19.27 8.97 4.87
N ARG A 277 18.04 8.73 4.40
CA ARG A 277 17.19 7.62 4.88
C ARG A 277 17.48 6.28 4.22
N GLY A 278 18.60 6.18 3.49
CA GLY A 278 19.11 4.94 2.90
C GLY A 278 18.12 4.23 1.96
N GLU A 279 18.15 2.89 1.98
CA GLU A 279 17.29 2.04 1.14
C GLU A 279 15.79 2.24 1.41
N HIS A 280 15.42 2.58 2.65
CA HIS A 280 14.05 2.81 3.09
C HIS A 280 13.43 4.12 2.55
N ALA A 281 14.21 4.97 1.88
CA ALA A 281 13.69 6.12 1.15
C ALA A 281 12.93 5.72 -0.13
N THR A 282 13.12 4.49 -0.62
CA THR A 282 12.53 4.03 -1.89
C THR A 282 11.28 3.19 -1.63
N PRO A 283 10.16 3.45 -2.31
CA PRO A 283 9.01 2.53 -2.26
C PRO A 283 9.37 1.17 -2.87
N LEU A 284 9.13 0.09 -2.13
CA LEU A 284 9.42 -1.29 -2.57
C LEU A 284 8.41 -1.80 -3.62
N PHE A 285 7.20 -1.24 -3.65
CA PHE A 285 6.08 -1.75 -4.45
C PHE A 285 5.63 -0.72 -5.49
N GLY A 286 6.59 -0.18 -6.26
CA GLY A 286 6.36 0.82 -7.29
C GLY A 286 6.14 2.22 -6.70
N LYS A 287 4.88 2.66 -6.56
CA LYS A 287 4.51 3.95 -5.92
C LYS A 287 3.97 3.80 -4.50
N PHE A 288 4.23 2.65 -3.89
CA PHE A 288 3.72 2.29 -2.57
C PHE A 288 4.84 1.75 -1.68
N TYR A 289 4.92 2.27 -0.46
CA TYR A 289 5.89 1.82 0.55
C TYR A 289 5.44 0.53 1.24
N ASN A 290 4.14 0.22 1.22
CA ASN A 290 3.58 -0.95 1.88
C ASN A 290 2.72 -1.78 0.94
N TYR A 291 2.69 -3.08 1.23
CA TYR A 291 1.96 -4.12 0.52
C TYR A 291 1.45 -5.13 1.54
N CYS A 292 0.19 -5.54 1.40
CA CYS A 292 -0.44 -6.51 2.30
C CYS A 292 -1.20 -7.54 1.50
N ILE A 293 -0.82 -8.81 1.60
CA ILE A 293 -1.68 -9.91 1.16
C ILE A 293 -2.64 -10.23 2.29
N ASN A 294 -3.93 -10.30 1.97
CA ASN A 294 -4.98 -10.81 2.84
C ASN A 294 -5.49 -12.13 2.28
N GLY A 295 -5.62 -13.15 3.13
CA GLY A 295 -6.07 -14.47 2.70
C GLY A 295 -6.77 -15.27 3.79
N PRO A 296 -7.31 -16.45 3.46
CA PRO A 296 -8.05 -17.29 4.38
C PRO A 296 -7.19 -17.76 5.56
N ARG A 297 -7.82 -18.01 6.70
CA ARG A 297 -7.21 -18.68 7.86
C ARG A 297 -7.91 -20.02 8.03
N LYS A 298 -7.26 -21.09 7.58
CA LYS A 298 -7.80 -22.46 7.57
C LYS A 298 -8.41 -22.81 8.93
N GLY A 299 -9.68 -23.22 8.92
CA GLY A 299 -10.44 -23.57 10.13
C GLY A 299 -11.01 -22.38 10.92
N VAL A 300 -10.82 -21.15 10.47
CA VAL A 300 -11.34 -19.93 11.13
C VAL A 300 -12.17 -19.07 10.18
N VAL A 301 -11.64 -18.76 8.99
CA VAL A 301 -12.33 -17.99 7.96
C VAL A 301 -11.90 -18.46 6.57
N ASP A 302 -12.88 -18.74 5.71
CA ASP A 302 -12.65 -19.39 4.41
C ASP A 302 -12.25 -18.42 3.29
N GLY A 303 -12.30 -17.12 3.58
CA GLY A 303 -11.74 -16.08 2.73
C GLY A 303 -12.04 -14.69 3.26
N VAL A 304 -11.46 -13.69 2.61
CA VAL A 304 -11.42 -12.32 3.13
C VAL A 304 -12.80 -11.66 3.02
N SER A 305 -13.31 -11.18 4.13
CA SER A 305 -14.41 -10.20 4.20
C SER A 305 -14.14 -9.30 5.40
N THR A 306 -14.32 -7.99 5.22
CA THR A 306 -13.96 -7.01 6.25
C THR A 306 -15.19 -6.34 6.85
N GLY A 307 -15.18 -6.19 8.18
CA GLY A 307 -16.17 -5.37 8.89
C GLY A 307 -15.87 -3.86 8.77
N PRO A 308 -16.79 -2.98 9.22
CA PRO A 308 -16.62 -1.53 9.19
C PRO A 308 -15.33 -1.05 9.86
N HIS A 309 -14.47 -0.40 9.07
CA HIS A 309 -13.20 0.14 9.56
C HIS A 309 -12.70 1.32 8.71
N VAL A 310 -11.60 1.91 9.16
CA VAL A 310 -10.85 2.96 8.46
C VAL A 310 -9.37 2.64 8.59
N ASP A 311 -8.60 2.85 7.53
CA ASP A 311 -7.14 2.78 7.61
C ASP A 311 -6.55 4.09 8.12
N GLY A 312 -6.86 4.45 9.37
CA GLY A 312 -6.58 5.78 9.93
C GLY A 312 -5.10 6.17 10.01
N LYS A 313 -4.18 5.23 9.73
CA LYS A 313 -2.72 5.47 9.64
C LYS A 313 -2.24 5.78 8.22
N ASN A 314 -3.06 5.47 7.20
CA ASN A 314 -2.75 5.77 5.81
C ASN A 314 -2.89 7.28 5.56
N LEU A 315 -2.15 7.77 4.57
CA LEU A 315 -2.16 9.18 4.19
C LEU A 315 -3.55 9.59 3.69
N ALA A 316 -4.14 10.65 4.27
CA ALA A 316 -5.51 11.12 4.01
C ALA A 316 -5.80 11.35 2.52
N LEU A 317 -4.99 12.19 1.88
CA LEU A 317 -5.13 12.54 0.47
C LEU A 317 -4.18 11.69 -0.40
N MET A 318 -4.29 10.37 -0.25
CA MET A 318 -3.54 9.39 -1.02
C MET A 318 -4.41 8.16 -1.27
N MET A 319 -4.14 7.45 -2.36
CA MET A 319 -4.88 6.23 -2.67
C MET A 319 -4.24 5.03 -2.00
N CYS A 320 -5.08 4.15 -1.47
CA CYS A 320 -4.75 2.74 -1.38
C CYS A 320 -5.23 2.06 -2.65
N ALA A 321 -4.57 0.96 -3.03
CA ALA A 321 -4.96 0.17 -4.18
C ALA A 321 -5.27 -1.26 -3.72
N VAL A 322 -6.52 -1.68 -3.84
CA VAL A 322 -6.97 -3.03 -3.51
C VAL A 322 -7.09 -3.83 -4.80
N PHE A 323 -6.39 -4.96 -4.87
CA PHE A 323 -6.52 -5.95 -5.92
C PHE A 323 -7.21 -7.18 -5.34
N VAL A 324 -8.28 -7.66 -5.98
CA VAL A 324 -9.04 -8.83 -5.51
C VAL A 324 -8.60 -10.08 -6.28
N TRP A 325 -8.40 -11.20 -5.60
CA TRP A 325 -8.00 -12.47 -6.20
C TRP A 325 -8.85 -13.65 -5.71
N GLY A 326 -8.71 -14.78 -6.39
CA GLY A 326 -9.32 -16.06 -6.05
C GLY A 326 -10.65 -16.32 -6.77
N LYS A 327 -11.40 -17.32 -6.30
CA LYS A 327 -12.59 -17.87 -6.98
C LYS A 327 -13.82 -17.75 -6.10
N PHE A 328 -14.68 -16.79 -6.41
CA PHE A 328 -15.96 -16.58 -5.73
C PHE A 328 -16.95 -15.89 -6.68
N ASP A 329 -18.25 -16.00 -6.39
CA ASP A 329 -19.27 -15.23 -7.10
C ASP A 329 -19.29 -13.80 -6.59
N HIS A 330 -18.68 -12.90 -7.35
CA HIS A 330 -18.61 -11.48 -7.02
C HIS A 330 -19.94 -10.76 -7.23
N THR A 331 -20.91 -11.35 -7.93
CA THR A 331 -22.23 -10.73 -8.13
C THR A 331 -23.10 -10.86 -6.88
N GLU A 332 -22.80 -11.84 -6.02
CA GLU A 332 -23.60 -12.16 -4.83
C GLU A 332 -22.95 -11.72 -3.51
N LYS A 333 -21.63 -11.52 -3.48
CA LYS A 333 -20.85 -11.38 -2.24
C LYS A 333 -19.70 -10.39 -2.31
N ALA A 334 -19.30 -9.93 -1.13
CA ALA A 334 -18.08 -9.16 -0.89
C ALA A 334 -17.99 -7.77 -1.57
N TRP A 335 -19.12 -7.11 -1.84
CA TRP A 335 -19.13 -5.78 -2.43
C TRP A 335 -18.51 -4.77 -1.45
N LEU A 336 -17.67 -3.86 -1.96
CA LEU A 336 -17.01 -2.84 -1.16
C LEU A 336 -17.97 -1.68 -0.90
N VAL A 337 -18.17 -1.36 0.37
CA VAL A 337 -18.88 -0.15 0.78
C VAL A 337 -17.90 0.98 1.02
N LEU A 338 -18.21 2.18 0.54
CA LEU A 338 -17.60 3.43 0.97
C LEU A 338 -18.70 4.31 1.59
N TRP A 339 -18.75 4.32 2.93
CA TRP A 339 -19.89 4.83 3.71
C TRP A 339 -20.20 6.30 3.41
N GLU A 340 -19.21 7.19 3.57
CA GLU A 340 -19.42 8.63 3.39
C GLU A 340 -19.64 9.01 1.92
N ALA A 341 -19.28 8.14 0.98
CA ALA A 341 -19.58 8.33 -0.44
C ALA A 341 -20.97 7.83 -0.85
N LYS A 342 -21.67 7.12 0.06
CA LYS A 342 -22.91 6.39 -0.20
C LYS A 342 -22.78 5.42 -1.38
N LEU A 343 -21.72 4.61 -1.39
CA LEU A 343 -21.45 3.65 -2.48
C LEU A 343 -21.42 2.22 -2.00
N ILE A 344 -21.96 1.32 -2.83
CA ILE A 344 -21.75 -0.12 -2.76
C ILE A 344 -21.20 -0.57 -4.12
N ILE A 345 -19.98 -1.10 -4.14
CA ILE A 345 -19.18 -1.30 -5.35
C ILE A 345 -18.86 -2.77 -5.52
N GLU A 346 -19.27 -3.35 -6.64
CA GLU A 346 -18.93 -4.72 -7.00
C GLU A 346 -17.45 -4.82 -7.39
N LEU A 347 -16.72 -5.79 -6.82
CA LEU A 347 -15.29 -6.02 -7.05
C LEU A 347 -15.01 -7.49 -7.42
N PRO A 348 -15.01 -7.82 -8.73
CA PRO A 348 -14.61 -9.14 -9.22
C PRO A 348 -13.14 -9.48 -8.94
N PRO A 349 -12.76 -10.77 -8.93
CA PRO A 349 -11.36 -11.18 -9.08
C PRO A 349 -10.70 -10.52 -10.31
N GLY A 350 -9.49 -9.99 -10.13
CA GLY A 350 -8.74 -9.30 -11.19
C GLY A 350 -9.00 -7.79 -11.28
N VAL A 351 -9.99 -7.26 -10.55
CA VAL A 351 -10.19 -5.81 -10.47
C VAL A 351 -9.17 -5.15 -9.54
N LEU A 352 -8.71 -3.97 -9.96
CA LEU A 352 -7.94 -3.04 -9.15
C LEU A 352 -8.80 -1.83 -8.77
N MET A 353 -8.92 -1.56 -7.47
CA MET A 353 -9.71 -0.46 -6.93
C MET A 353 -8.82 0.51 -6.15
N TYR A 354 -8.82 1.78 -6.55
CA TYR A 354 -8.16 2.87 -5.84
C TYR A 354 -9.17 3.73 -5.09
N TYR A 355 -8.87 4.05 -3.83
CA TYR A 355 -9.64 4.99 -3.02
C TYR A 355 -8.82 5.44 -1.80
N PRO A 356 -9.13 6.59 -1.16
CA PRO A 356 -8.44 7.04 0.04
C PRO A 356 -9.03 6.32 1.27
N SER A 357 -8.51 5.13 1.56
CA SER A 357 -9.03 4.24 2.62
C SER A 357 -8.94 4.80 4.04
N SER A 358 -8.19 5.88 4.25
CA SER A 358 -8.15 6.59 5.53
C SER A 358 -9.31 7.59 5.68
N LEU A 359 -9.92 8.05 4.59
CA LEU A 359 -11.00 9.03 4.65
C LEU A 359 -12.37 8.37 4.78
N PHE A 360 -12.56 7.24 4.12
CA PHE A 360 -13.83 6.53 4.09
C PHE A 360 -13.88 5.40 5.13
N THR A 361 -14.99 5.30 5.86
CA THR A 361 -15.35 4.04 6.51
C THR A 361 -15.72 3.05 5.41
N HIS A 362 -15.10 1.88 5.44
CA HIS A 362 -15.26 0.88 4.40
C HIS A 362 -15.28 -0.53 4.97
N PHE A 363 -15.97 -1.41 4.24
CA PHE A 363 -16.22 -2.80 4.62
C PHE A 363 -16.76 -3.59 3.43
N ASN A 364 -16.94 -4.89 3.62
CA ASN A 364 -17.59 -5.77 2.65
C ASN A 364 -19.01 -6.10 3.07
N VAL A 365 -19.92 -6.17 2.09
CA VAL A 365 -21.28 -6.66 2.27
C VAL A 365 -21.62 -7.68 1.21
N ASP A 366 -22.54 -8.57 1.54
CA ASP A 366 -23.19 -9.43 0.56
C ASP A 366 -24.54 -8.81 0.22
N PRO A 367 -24.83 -8.51 -1.05
CA PRO A 367 -26.18 -8.12 -1.48
C PRO A 367 -27.25 -9.16 -1.15
N SER A 368 -26.86 -10.44 -1.08
CA SER A 368 -27.76 -11.50 -0.64
C SER A 368 -27.81 -11.58 0.90
N ASP A 369 -29.02 -11.54 1.46
CA ASP A 369 -29.27 -11.84 2.89
C ASP A 369 -29.31 -13.37 3.16
N LEU A 370 -28.77 -14.16 2.23
CA LEU A 370 -28.73 -15.62 2.36
C LEU A 370 -27.68 -16.01 3.41
N LYS A 371 -28.17 -16.47 4.57
CA LYS A 371 -27.33 -17.10 5.59
C LYS A 371 -26.98 -18.52 5.16
N ILE A 372 -25.77 -18.68 4.61
CA ILE A 372 -25.20 -20.00 4.38
C ILE A 372 -24.60 -20.49 5.69
N VAL A 373 -25.01 -21.68 6.12
CA VAL A 373 -24.52 -22.35 7.34
C VAL A 373 -23.81 -23.65 6.97
N THR A 374 -22.82 -24.04 7.78
CA THR A 374 -22.07 -25.29 7.64
C THR A 374 -22.14 -26.11 8.92
N THR A 375 -22.09 -27.43 8.77
CA THR A 375 -21.94 -28.39 9.87
C THR A 375 -20.49 -28.88 9.89
N SER A 376 -19.95 -29.16 11.07
CA SER A 376 -18.55 -29.61 11.20
C SER A 376 -18.30 -31.01 10.63
N ASP A 377 -19.36 -31.81 10.48
CA ASP A 377 -19.33 -33.21 10.05
C ASP A 377 -19.95 -33.45 8.65
N GLY A 378 -20.42 -32.38 7.98
CA GLY A 378 -21.10 -32.48 6.68
C GLY A 378 -22.53 -33.03 6.76
N SER A 379 -23.09 -33.22 7.95
CA SER A 379 -24.49 -33.59 8.13
C SER A 379 -25.44 -32.49 7.64
N ARG A 380 -26.72 -32.83 7.46
CA ARG A 380 -27.74 -31.85 7.05
C ARG A 380 -27.83 -30.73 8.12
N PRO A 381 -27.75 -29.45 7.73
CA PRO A 381 -27.80 -28.35 8.68
C PRO A 381 -29.14 -28.24 9.42
N THR A 382 -29.07 -28.01 10.73
CA THR A 382 -30.11 -27.59 11.66
C THR A 382 -29.61 -26.38 12.47
N PRO A 383 -30.49 -25.60 13.11
CA PRO A 383 -30.06 -24.50 13.97
C PRO A 383 -29.08 -24.90 15.08
N GLU A 384 -29.13 -26.15 15.55
CA GLU A 384 -28.32 -26.67 16.66
C GLU A 384 -26.96 -27.22 16.23
N ASN A 385 -26.84 -27.74 15.01
CA ASN A 385 -25.61 -28.39 14.51
C ASN A 385 -24.84 -27.54 13.49
N SER A 386 -25.35 -26.37 13.13
CA SER A 386 -24.78 -25.53 12.07
C SER A 386 -24.30 -24.19 12.59
N SER A 387 -23.32 -23.63 11.90
CA SER A 387 -22.78 -22.30 12.17
C SER A 387 -22.69 -21.50 10.87
N PRO A 388 -22.86 -20.17 10.90
CA PRO A 388 -22.72 -19.35 9.70
C PRO A 388 -21.33 -19.52 9.08
N LEU A 389 -21.30 -19.65 7.75
CA LEU A 389 -20.07 -19.62 6.98
C LEU A 389 -19.37 -18.27 7.21
N LYS A 390 -18.11 -18.33 7.64
CA LYS A 390 -17.32 -17.13 7.94
C LYS A 390 -16.50 -16.70 6.73
N GLY A 391 -16.64 -15.44 6.35
CA GLY A 391 -15.93 -14.85 5.22
C GLY A 391 -16.54 -15.23 3.87
N VAL A 392 -15.74 -15.07 2.82
CA VAL A 392 -16.17 -15.35 1.43
C VAL A 392 -15.22 -16.39 0.87
N PRO A 393 -15.62 -17.69 0.86
CA PRO A 393 -14.74 -18.76 0.42
C PRO A 393 -14.06 -18.47 -0.90
N GLY A 394 -12.76 -18.74 -0.96
CA GLY A 394 -11.95 -18.53 -2.17
C GLY A 394 -11.65 -17.06 -2.47
N ARG A 395 -12.12 -16.08 -1.68
CA ARG A 395 -11.75 -14.68 -1.86
C ARG A 395 -10.48 -14.34 -1.09
N GLY A 396 -9.55 -13.68 -1.76
CA GLY A 396 -8.45 -12.97 -1.13
C GLY A 396 -8.27 -11.57 -1.69
N SER A 397 -7.34 -10.81 -1.11
CA SER A 397 -6.97 -9.50 -1.65
C SER A 397 -5.51 -9.16 -1.43
N VAL A 398 -5.03 -8.17 -2.18
CA VAL A 398 -3.77 -7.50 -1.97
C VAL A 398 -4.01 -6.01 -1.88
N VAL A 399 -3.40 -5.36 -0.89
CA VAL A 399 -3.55 -3.91 -0.66
C VAL A 399 -2.20 -3.23 -0.71
N PHE A 400 -2.09 -2.23 -1.57
CA PHE A 400 -0.96 -1.33 -1.67
C PHE A 400 -1.31 -0.01 -0.98
N PHE A 401 -0.43 0.49 -0.13
CA PHE A 401 -0.71 1.70 0.62
C PHE A 401 0.55 2.46 1.05
N ASN A 402 0.31 3.67 1.54
CA ASN A 402 1.32 4.61 1.99
C ASN A 402 0.89 5.18 3.35
N GLN A 403 1.71 4.95 4.38
CA GLN A 403 1.43 5.51 5.70
C GLN A 403 1.74 7.01 5.78
N ALA A 404 0.90 7.73 6.51
CA ALA A 404 1.00 9.19 6.66
C ALA A 404 2.37 9.62 7.22
N THR A 405 2.94 8.85 8.15
CA THR A 405 4.18 9.20 8.84
C THR A 405 5.42 9.22 7.96
N MET A 406 5.40 8.49 6.84
CA MET A 406 6.48 8.55 5.84
C MET A 406 6.50 9.92 5.16
N PHE A 407 5.33 10.39 4.73
CA PHE A 407 5.17 11.66 4.04
C PHE A 407 5.30 12.84 5.00
N GLN A 408 4.81 12.71 6.24
CA GLN A 408 5.06 13.71 7.27
C GLN A 408 6.54 13.96 7.48
N LEU A 409 7.37 12.92 7.52
CA LEU A 409 8.82 13.08 7.68
C LEU A 409 9.45 13.80 6.49
N ALA A 410 9.06 13.42 5.26
CA ALA A 410 9.58 14.04 4.05
C ALA A 410 9.16 15.51 3.91
N GLU A 411 7.89 15.80 4.20
CA GLU A 411 7.26 17.11 3.95
C GLU A 411 7.40 18.08 5.14
N LYS A 412 7.46 17.58 6.39
CA LYS A 412 7.74 18.39 7.59
C LYS A 412 9.20 18.35 8.04
N GLY A 413 10.04 17.54 7.42
CA GLY A 413 11.46 17.38 7.77
C GLY A 413 12.35 18.58 7.44
N SER A 414 11.77 19.76 7.18
CA SER A 414 12.50 21.03 7.20
C SER A 414 12.45 21.57 8.62
N SER A 415 13.59 21.75 9.28
CA SER A 415 13.58 22.35 10.61
C SER A 415 13.21 23.84 10.51
N VAL A 416 12.64 24.41 11.58
CA VAL A 416 12.44 25.87 11.72
C VAL A 416 13.78 26.61 11.57
N LYS A 417 14.90 25.95 11.91
CA LYS A 417 16.26 26.45 11.71
C LYS A 417 16.63 26.50 10.22
N ASP A 418 16.25 25.50 9.42
CA ASP A 418 16.45 25.47 7.96
C ASP A 418 15.58 26.49 7.22
N ALA A 419 14.37 26.76 7.74
CA ALA A 419 13.49 27.80 7.24
C ALA A 419 14.01 29.22 7.57
N ARG A 420 14.53 29.44 8.80
CA ARG A 420 15.12 30.72 9.23
C ARG A 420 16.43 31.06 8.51
N ALA A 421 17.25 30.06 8.20
CA ALA A 421 18.50 30.26 7.45
C ALA A 421 18.27 30.79 6.02
N ARG A 422 17.06 30.60 5.44
CA ARG A 422 16.70 31.09 4.09
C ARG A 422 16.07 32.49 4.08
N VAL A 423 15.64 33.00 5.23
CA VAL A 423 15.03 34.34 5.37
C VAL A 423 16.07 35.43 5.71
N ILE A 424 17.27 35.03 6.16
CA ILE A 424 18.38 35.93 6.51
C ILE A 424 19.55 35.79 5.52
N SER A 425 19.26 35.50 4.25
CA SER A 425 20.21 35.78 3.17
C SER A 425 19.58 36.88 2.31
N PRO A 426 20.02 38.14 2.45
CA PRO A 426 19.67 39.15 1.49
C PRO A 426 20.16 38.68 0.12
N VAL A 427 19.32 38.91 -0.87
CA VAL A 427 19.67 38.83 -2.28
C VAL A 427 21.01 39.56 -2.50
N ALA A 428 22.00 38.82 -2.99
CA ALA A 428 23.15 39.34 -3.72
C ALA A 428 23.33 38.44 -4.95
#